data_AF-A0A2V9VST9-F1
#
_entry.id   AF-A0A2V9VST9-F1
#
_cell.length_a   1.000
_cell.length_b   1.000
_cell.length_c   1.000
_cell.angle_alpha   90.00
_cell.angle_beta   90.00
_cell.angle_gamma   90.00
#
_symmetry.space_group_name_H-M   'P 1'
#
loop_
_entity.id
_entity.type
_entity.pdbx_description
1 polymer ?
#
loop_
_entity_poly.entity_id
_entity_poly.type
_entity_poly.pdbx_seq_one_letter_code
_entity_poly.pdbx_strand_id
1 'polypeptide(L)'
;MEVLLTPGVFVRIGEWSTIRMIANQLSDTRVELLAGSAVVDSAEPSSGTSVTLIYKNWSVRFLEQGVYRIDSDPPRLWVFQGKAEVSADTHGEALSVGHGMCVPFAPALVLDRSIDPPRDALSIWAEGRQQSISADNAIAATIQDPASIDTSNSGHSFTLLRYPYLPLLLGLAAEISSAFSPHASSSTAPRRNFLLSPFMRSRSARWPSDTQSASPGGRVCPARTAL
;
A
#
# COMPACT_ATOMS: atom_id res chain seq x y z
N MET A 1 -1.91 -8.72 -6.04
CA MET A 1 -0.96 -9.44 -6.93
C MET A 1 0.38 -8.73 -6.91
N GLU A 2 1.51 -9.41 -7.10
CA GLU A 2 2.86 -8.82 -7.10
C GLU A 2 3.60 -9.13 -8.42
N VAL A 3 4.34 -8.15 -8.95
CA VAL A 3 5.14 -8.24 -10.18
C VAL A 3 6.53 -7.66 -9.90
N LEU A 4 7.58 -8.41 -10.23
CA LEU A 4 8.96 -7.92 -10.19
C LEU A 4 9.29 -7.23 -11.52
N LEU A 5 9.72 -5.97 -11.48
CA LEU A 5 10.07 -5.19 -12.67
C LEU A 5 11.56 -5.26 -12.99
N THR A 6 12.38 -4.90 -12.01
CA THR A 6 13.84 -4.93 -12.05
C THR A 6 14.33 -5.49 -10.71
N PRO A 7 15.58 -5.93 -10.59
CA PRO A 7 16.14 -6.29 -9.28
C PRO A 7 15.88 -5.18 -8.27
N GLY A 8 15.15 -5.50 -7.20
CA GLY A 8 14.80 -4.57 -6.13
C GLY A 8 13.57 -3.68 -6.37
N VAL A 9 12.90 -3.73 -7.53
CA VAL A 9 11.67 -2.96 -7.75
C VAL A 9 10.47 -3.87 -7.98
N PHE A 10 9.50 -3.78 -7.08
CA PHE A 10 8.27 -4.57 -7.09
C PHE A 10 7.05 -3.68 -7.27
N VAL A 11 6.09 -4.14 -8.05
CA VAL A 11 4.77 -3.53 -8.18
C VAL A 11 3.72 -4.47 -7.61
N ARG A 12 2.95 -3.93 -6.68
CA ARG A 12 1.83 -4.57 -5.99
C ARG A 12 0.53 -3.97 -6.51
N ILE A 13 -0.31 -4.81 -7.09
CA ILE A 13 -1.51 -4.39 -7.82
C ILE A 13 -2.74 -4.73 -6.97
N GLY A 14 -3.63 -3.74 -6.83
CA GLY A 14 -4.89 -3.85 -6.12
C GLY A 14 -5.93 -4.68 -6.85
N GLU A 15 -7.07 -4.86 -6.20
CA GLU A 15 -8.25 -5.44 -6.85
C GLU A 15 -8.73 -4.54 -7.99
N TRP A 16 -9.33 -5.13 -9.02
CA TRP A 16 -9.90 -4.40 -10.17
C TRP A 16 -8.90 -3.46 -10.87
N SER A 17 -7.61 -3.74 -10.72
CA SER A 17 -6.55 -2.91 -11.23
C SER A 17 -5.93 -3.56 -12.47
N THR A 18 -5.58 -2.73 -13.45
CA THR A 18 -5.01 -3.18 -14.72
C THR A 18 -3.71 -2.44 -14.97
N ILE A 19 -2.64 -3.18 -15.21
CA ILE A 19 -1.35 -2.63 -15.63
C ILE A 19 -0.97 -3.14 -17.01
N ARG A 20 -0.11 -2.40 -17.71
CA ARG A 20 0.46 -2.77 -18.99
C ARG A 20 1.97 -2.56 -18.96
N MET A 21 2.74 -3.57 -19.35
CA MET A 21 4.17 -3.40 -19.58
C MET A 21 4.39 -2.66 -20.90
N ILE A 22 5.13 -1.56 -20.87
CA ILE A 22 5.44 -0.72 -22.05
C ILE A 22 6.85 -1.02 -22.54
N ALA A 23 7.81 -1.09 -21.63
CA ALA A 23 9.20 -1.44 -21.92
C ALA A 23 9.77 -2.29 -20.79
N ASN A 24 10.54 -3.31 -21.13
CA ASN A 24 11.15 -4.25 -20.18
C ASN A 24 12.69 -4.24 -20.24
N GLN A 25 13.27 -3.20 -20.84
CA GLN A 25 14.72 -3.07 -20.85
C GLN A 25 15.19 -2.65 -19.46
N LEU A 26 16.23 -3.28 -18.94
CA LEU A 26 16.69 -3.01 -17.57
C LEU A 26 17.06 -1.52 -17.37
N SER A 27 17.66 -0.90 -18.38
CA SER A 27 18.02 0.52 -18.41
C SER A 27 16.82 1.46 -18.56
N ASP A 28 15.66 0.95 -18.99
CA ASP A 28 14.44 1.73 -19.24
C ASP A 28 13.20 0.83 -19.12
N THR A 29 12.86 0.46 -17.89
CA THR A 29 11.68 -0.32 -17.59
C THR A 29 10.50 0.61 -17.40
N ARG A 30 9.45 0.43 -18.20
CA ARG A 30 8.25 1.27 -18.19
C ARG A 30 7.02 0.42 -18.02
N VAL A 31 6.24 0.74 -17.00
CA VAL A 31 4.95 0.10 -16.73
C VAL A 31 3.88 1.19 -16.67
N GLU A 32 2.71 0.90 -17.19
CA GLU A 32 1.58 1.82 -17.20
C GLU A 32 0.45 1.28 -16.32
N LEU A 33 -0.10 2.11 -15.44
CA LEU A 33 -1.34 1.86 -14.75
C LEU A 33 -2.50 2.35 -15.61
N LEU A 34 -3.38 1.43 -16.03
CA LEU A 34 -4.56 1.76 -16.83
C LEU A 34 -5.77 2.07 -15.94
N ALA A 35 -5.94 1.32 -14.85
CA ALA A 35 -7.05 1.47 -13.90
C ALA A 35 -6.71 0.85 -12.55
N GLY A 36 -7.44 1.26 -11.52
CA GLY A 36 -7.30 0.80 -10.13
C GLY A 36 -6.13 1.47 -9.39
N SER A 37 -5.41 0.69 -8.60
CA SER A 37 -4.36 1.17 -7.70
C SER A 37 -3.14 0.25 -7.72
N ALA A 38 -1.97 0.85 -7.59
CA ALA A 38 -0.71 0.12 -7.50
C ALA A 38 0.19 0.73 -6.41
N VAL A 39 0.85 -0.14 -5.66
CA VAL A 39 1.92 0.21 -4.72
C VAL A 39 3.25 -0.22 -5.33
N VAL A 40 4.21 0.69 -5.42
CA VAL A 40 5.56 0.42 -5.90
C VAL A 40 6.51 0.44 -4.73
N ASP A 41 7.29 -0.62 -4.61
CA ASP A 41 8.38 -0.77 -3.66
C ASP A 41 9.67 -0.71 -4.46
N SER A 42 10.35 0.43 -4.39
CA SER A 42 11.57 0.68 -5.15
C SER A 42 12.76 0.57 -4.24
N ALA A 43 13.72 -0.29 -4.59
CA ALA A 43 15.07 -0.23 -4.07
C ALA A 43 15.81 1.03 -4.56
N GLU A 44 17.02 1.20 -4.05
CA GLU A 44 17.90 2.30 -4.44
C GLU A 44 18.18 2.26 -5.96
N PRO A 45 17.91 3.35 -6.70
CA PRO A 45 18.15 3.39 -8.13
C PRO A 45 19.64 3.22 -8.45
N SER A 46 19.96 2.21 -9.25
CA SER A 46 21.34 2.03 -9.76
C SER A 46 21.53 2.75 -11.10
N SER A 47 22.77 3.16 -11.42
CA SER A 47 23.08 3.87 -12.67
C SER A 47 22.77 3.07 -13.96
N GLY A 48 22.58 1.75 -13.85
CA GLY A 48 22.23 0.88 -14.98
C GLY A 48 20.75 0.46 -15.04
N THR A 49 19.93 0.87 -14.06
CA THR A 49 18.52 0.48 -13.97
C THR A 49 17.62 1.68 -13.82
N SER A 50 16.58 1.79 -14.63
CA SER A 50 15.55 2.81 -14.42
C SER A 50 14.16 2.23 -14.52
N VAL A 51 13.29 2.65 -13.62
CA VAL A 51 11.87 2.28 -13.62
C VAL A 51 11.03 3.55 -13.67
N THR A 52 10.15 3.61 -14.66
CA THR A 52 9.16 4.67 -14.80
C THR A 52 7.77 4.08 -14.76
N LEU A 53 6.92 4.60 -13.88
CA LEU A 53 5.50 4.28 -13.88
C LEU A 53 4.75 5.38 -14.64
N ILE A 54 3.87 4.96 -15.54
CA ILE A 54 3.07 5.83 -16.39
C ILE A 54 1.61 5.75 -15.94
N TYR A 55 0.93 6.88 -15.84
CA TYR A 55 -0.52 6.94 -15.72
C TYR A 55 -1.06 8.00 -16.68
N LYS A 56 -1.74 7.55 -17.74
CA LYS A 56 -2.17 8.42 -18.85
C LYS A 56 -0.97 9.15 -19.46
N ASN A 57 -0.93 10.47 -19.36
CA ASN A 57 0.20 11.30 -19.81
C ASN A 57 1.25 11.54 -18.72
N TRP A 58 0.98 11.18 -17.46
CA TRP A 58 1.89 11.40 -16.35
C TRP A 58 2.97 10.33 -16.29
N SER A 59 4.21 10.75 -16.07
CA SER A 59 5.33 9.87 -15.78
C SER A 59 5.80 10.08 -14.34
N VAL A 60 6.08 8.99 -13.64
CA VAL A 60 6.59 8.96 -12.28
C VAL A 60 7.91 8.21 -12.27
N ARG A 61 8.98 8.90 -11.89
CA ARG A 61 10.33 8.33 -11.72
C ARG A 61 10.67 8.25 -10.25
N PHE A 62 11.20 7.12 -9.81
CA PHE A 62 11.62 6.91 -8.42
C PHE A 62 13.09 7.31 -8.28
N LEU A 63 13.36 8.32 -7.47
CA LEU A 63 14.70 8.90 -7.31
C LEU A 63 15.49 8.31 -6.14
N GLU A 64 14.81 7.74 -5.16
CA GLU A 64 15.39 7.16 -3.95
C GLU A 64 14.68 5.83 -3.65
N GLN A 65 15.29 4.99 -2.82
CA GLN A 65 14.58 3.86 -2.24
C GLN A 65 13.31 4.32 -1.50
N GLY A 66 12.18 3.64 -1.73
CA GLY A 66 10.93 4.07 -1.12
C GLY A 66 9.70 3.26 -1.47
N VAL A 67 8.59 3.67 -0.87
CA VAL A 67 7.27 3.07 -1.08
C VAL A 67 6.33 4.16 -1.61
N TYR A 68 5.76 3.88 -2.76
CA TYR A 68 4.95 4.81 -3.53
C TYR A 68 3.60 4.18 -3.82
N ARG A 69 2.53 4.98 -3.90
CA ARG A 69 1.22 4.50 -4.35
C ARG A 69 0.65 5.42 -5.38
N ILE A 70 0.11 4.81 -6.44
CA ILE A 70 -0.60 5.50 -7.50
C ILE A 70 -2.03 4.97 -7.49
N ASP A 71 -2.97 5.90 -7.38
CA ASP A 71 -4.40 5.64 -7.54
C ASP A 71 -4.86 6.26 -8.85
N SER A 72 -5.78 5.59 -9.54
CA SER A 72 -6.43 6.12 -10.75
C SER A 72 -7.73 6.87 -10.46
N ASP A 73 -8.33 6.65 -9.28
CA ASP A 73 -9.59 7.27 -8.84
C ASP A 73 -9.60 7.50 -7.30
N PRO A 74 -9.48 8.76 -6.82
CA PRO A 74 -9.06 9.92 -7.60
C PRO A 74 -7.60 9.76 -8.06
N PRO A 75 -7.23 10.31 -9.23
CA PRO A 75 -5.89 10.14 -9.77
C PRO A 75 -4.84 10.89 -8.93
N ARG A 76 -4.00 10.15 -8.22
CA ARG A 76 -3.05 10.73 -7.24
C ARG A 76 -1.82 9.85 -7.04
N LEU A 77 -0.67 10.49 -6.82
CA LEU A 77 0.54 9.88 -6.29
C LEU A 77 0.64 10.15 -4.78
N TRP A 78 0.97 9.11 -4.03
CA TRP A 78 1.36 9.17 -2.63
C TRP A 78 2.80 8.70 -2.48
N VAL A 79 3.62 9.46 -1.77
CA VAL A 79 4.99 9.10 -1.44
C VAL A 79 5.06 8.82 0.05
N PHE A 80 5.04 7.54 0.42
CA PHE A 80 5.12 7.13 1.83
C PHE A 80 6.56 7.25 2.34
N GLN A 81 7.51 6.80 1.53
CA GLN A 81 8.94 6.84 1.78
C GLN A 81 9.69 7.13 0.48
N GLY A 82 10.89 7.69 0.60
CA GLY A 82 11.73 8.06 -0.54
C GLY A 82 11.29 9.35 -1.22
N LYS A 83 11.69 9.48 -2.48
CA LYS A 83 11.48 10.67 -3.31
C LYS A 83 11.16 10.25 -4.75
N ALA A 84 10.24 10.97 -5.39
CA ALA A 84 9.85 10.74 -6.78
C ALA A 84 9.85 12.05 -7.58
N GLU A 85 9.93 11.92 -8.89
CA GLU A 85 9.69 12.99 -9.85
C GLU A 85 8.43 12.69 -10.65
N VAL A 86 7.58 13.69 -10.81
CA VAL A 86 6.33 13.61 -11.59
C VAL A 86 6.36 14.63 -12.70
N SER A 87 6.08 14.21 -13.93
CA SER A 87 5.98 15.10 -15.10
C SER A 87 4.75 14.76 -15.96
N ALA A 88 4.18 15.75 -16.64
CA ALA A 88 2.97 15.60 -17.47
C ALA A 88 3.23 14.97 -18.86
N ASP A 89 4.50 14.70 -19.16
CA ASP A 89 5.06 14.17 -20.40
C ASP A 89 6.54 13.78 -20.17
N THR A 90 7.20 13.20 -21.16
CA THR A 90 8.61 12.79 -21.06
C THR A 90 9.60 13.97 -21.04
N HIS A 91 9.16 15.19 -21.42
CA HIS A 91 10.04 16.36 -21.59
C HIS A 91 9.66 17.60 -20.77
N GLY A 92 8.56 17.57 -20.03
CA GLY A 92 8.08 18.69 -19.25
C GLY A 92 8.80 18.82 -17.92
N GLU A 93 8.49 19.93 -17.24
CA GLU A 93 9.04 20.24 -15.94
C GLU A 93 8.67 19.16 -14.92
N ALA A 94 9.69 18.52 -14.36
CA ALA A 94 9.51 17.50 -13.35
C ALA A 94 9.30 18.15 -11.98
N LEU A 95 8.19 17.83 -11.32
CA LEU A 95 7.96 18.18 -9.93
C LEU A 95 8.54 17.10 -9.02
N SER A 96 9.41 17.49 -8.10
CA SER A 96 9.93 16.59 -7.08
C SER A 96 8.96 16.45 -5.91
N VAL A 97 8.61 15.21 -5.57
CA VAL A 97 7.66 14.84 -4.51
C VAL A 97 8.40 13.99 -3.48
N GLY A 98 8.59 14.53 -2.28
CA GLY A 98 9.30 13.85 -1.20
C GLY A 98 8.38 13.02 -0.29
N HIS A 99 9.01 12.34 0.67
CA HIS A 99 8.34 11.56 1.69
C HIS A 99 7.21 12.32 2.41
N GLY A 100 6.12 11.62 2.72
CA GLY A 100 4.97 12.20 3.42
C GLY A 100 4.17 13.22 2.59
N MET A 101 4.44 13.32 1.30
CA MET A 101 3.70 14.19 0.38
C MET A 101 2.84 13.37 -0.58
N CYS A 102 1.84 14.03 -1.14
CA CYS A 102 1.01 13.51 -2.20
C CYS A 102 0.75 14.60 -3.23
N VAL A 103 0.48 14.19 -4.46
CA VAL A 103 0.18 15.10 -5.55
C VAL A 103 -0.93 14.51 -6.42
N PRO A 104 -2.05 15.24 -6.64
CA PRO A 104 -3.05 14.81 -7.60
C PRO A 104 -2.52 14.96 -9.02
N PHE A 105 -2.84 14.01 -9.90
CA PHE A 105 -2.53 14.13 -11.33
C PHE A 105 -3.56 15.05 -11.99
N ALA A 106 -3.30 16.35 -11.89
CA ALA A 106 -4.14 17.42 -12.42
C ALA A 106 -3.29 18.36 -13.29
N PRO A 107 -3.90 19.17 -14.18
CA PRO A 107 -3.15 20.09 -15.05
C PRO A 107 -2.19 21.02 -14.30
N ALA A 108 -2.51 21.37 -13.06
CA ALA A 108 -1.59 21.99 -12.12
C ALA A 108 -1.25 20.98 -11.02
N LEU A 109 0.02 20.60 -10.92
CA LEU A 109 0.51 19.73 -9.84
C LEU A 109 0.61 20.54 -8.55
N VAL A 110 -0.30 20.28 -7.61
CA VAL A 110 -0.32 20.90 -6.28
C VAL A 110 0.22 19.89 -5.27
N LEU A 111 1.38 20.20 -4.70
CA LEU A 111 2.02 19.35 -3.71
C LEU A 111 1.35 19.55 -2.34
N ASP A 112 0.81 18.47 -1.78
CA ASP A 112 0.12 18.46 -0.49
C ASP A 112 0.80 17.50 0.50
N ARG A 113 0.65 17.78 1.80
CA ARG A 113 1.03 16.81 2.84
C ARG A 113 0.03 15.66 2.87
N SER A 114 0.52 14.43 3.00
CA SER A 114 -0.28 13.23 3.17
C SER A 114 -0.90 13.17 4.57
N ILE A 115 -2.05 13.82 4.76
CA ILE A 115 -2.75 13.87 6.06
C ILE A 115 -3.55 12.58 6.32
N ASP A 116 -4.16 11.99 5.28
CA ASP A 116 -4.97 10.77 5.39
C ASP A 116 -4.67 9.82 4.22
N PRO A 117 -3.56 9.06 4.29
CA PRO A 117 -3.21 8.12 3.24
C PRO A 117 -4.19 6.93 3.18
N PRO A 118 -4.41 6.33 2.00
CA PRO A 118 -5.29 5.18 1.83
C PRO A 118 -4.89 4.00 2.71
N ARG A 119 -5.85 3.48 3.50
CA ARG A 119 -5.71 2.27 4.35
C ARG A 119 -6.64 1.15 3.90
N ASP A 120 -6.67 0.90 2.60
CA ASP A 120 -7.48 -0.17 2.00
C ASP A 120 -6.76 -1.53 2.05
N ALA A 121 -7.40 -2.55 1.47
CA ALA A 121 -6.87 -3.91 1.42
C ALA A 121 -5.49 -3.99 0.72
N LEU A 122 -5.26 -3.18 -0.33
CA LEU A 122 -3.97 -3.13 -1.02
C LEU A 122 -2.88 -2.57 -0.11
N SER A 123 -3.14 -1.47 0.59
CA SER A 123 -2.17 -0.89 1.54
C SER A 123 -1.84 -1.85 2.67
N ILE A 124 -2.85 -2.47 3.29
CA ILE A 124 -2.66 -3.41 4.41
C ILE A 124 -1.86 -4.63 3.96
N TRP A 125 -2.21 -5.20 2.81
CA TRP A 125 -1.49 -6.34 2.26
C TRP A 125 -0.04 -5.99 1.87
N ALA A 126 0.17 -4.86 1.18
CA ALA A 126 1.49 -4.42 0.77
C ALA A 126 2.41 -4.18 1.98
N GLU A 127 1.91 -3.49 3.00
CA GLU A 127 2.65 -3.23 4.24
C GLU A 127 3.01 -4.54 4.97
N GLY A 128 2.04 -5.44 5.17
CA GLY A 128 2.30 -6.74 5.79
C GLY A 128 3.31 -7.58 5.01
N ARG A 129 3.25 -7.52 3.68
CA ARG A 129 4.20 -8.22 2.80
C ARG A 129 5.62 -7.66 2.92
N GLN A 130 5.77 -6.34 2.94
CA GLN A 130 7.05 -5.67 3.13
C GLN A 130 7.68 -6.01 4.49
N GLN A 131 6.88 -6.00 5.55
CA GLN A 131 7.34 -6.35 6.90
C GLN A 131 7.83 -7.81 6.96
N SER A 132 7.09 -8.75 6.37
CA SER A 132 7.49 -10.16 6.30
C SER A 132 8.84 -10.32 5.58
N ILE A 133 8.99 -9.72 4.38
CA ILE A 133 10.23 -9.80 3.61
C ILE A 133 11.40 -9.19 4.38
N SER A 134 11.16 -8.05 5.05
CA SER A 134 12.20 -7.37 5.82
C SER A 134 12.64 -8.19 7.03
N ALA A 135 11.70 -8.84 7.73
CA ALA A 135 12.01 -9.74 8.84
C ALA A 135 12.81 -10.97 8.37
N ASP A 136 12.42 -11.58 7.25
CA ASP A 136 13.12 -12.73 6.67
C ASP A 136 14.55 -12.35 6.25
N ASN A 137 14.73 -11.18 5.61
CA ASN A 137 16.05 -10.66 5.25
C ASN A 137 16.94 -10.41 6.48
N ALA A 138 16.36 -9.87 7.57
CA ALA A 138 17.09 -9.67 8.82
C ALA A 138 17.52 -10.99 9.47
N ILE A 139 16.68 -12.03 9.40
CA ILE A 139 17.02 -13.38 9.87
C ILE A 139 18.13 -13.97 9.00
N ALA A 140 18.03 -13.88 7.67
CA ALA A 140 19.03 -14.39 6.76
C ALA A 140 20.41 -13.74 6.98
N ALA A 141 20.44 -12.44 7.28
CA ALA A 141 21.67 -11.70 7.58
C ALA A 141 22.37 -12.13 8.88
N THR A 142 21.66 -12.77 9.82
CA THR A 142 22.26 -13.27 11.07
C THR A 142 22.66 -14.75 11.01
N ILE A 143 22.46 -15.45 9.89
CA ILE A 143 22.88 -16.85 9.76
C ILE A 143 24.41 -16.88 9.67
N GLN A 144 25.06 -17.38 10.73
CA GLN A 144 26.49 -17.66 10.74
C GLN A 144 26.79 -18.94 9.95
N ASP A 145 27.89 -18.92 9.20
CA ASP A 145 28.42 -20.12 8.56
C ASP A 145 28.85 -21.13 9.63
N PRO A 146 28.28 -22.35 9.67
CA PRO A 146 28.68 -23.37 10.64
C PRO A 146 30.17 -23.74 10.56
N ALA A 147 30.83 -23.52 9.42
CA ALA A 147 32.28 -23.76 9.27
C ALA A 147 33.14 -22.63 9.87
N SER A 148 32.55 -21.46 10.13
CA SER A 148 33.22 -20.32 10.77
C SER A 148 33.18 -20.36 12.30
N ILE A 149 32.54 -21.39 12.88
CA ILE A 149 32.52 -21.61 14.33
C ILE A 149 33.93 -22.00 14.77
N ASP A 150 34.63 -21.05 15.40
CA ASP A 150 35.93 -21.29 15.99
C ASP A 150 35.80 -22.27 17.17
N THR A 151 36.12 -23.53 16.91
CA THR A 151 36.17 -24.60 17.92
C THR A 151 37.41 -24.52 18.82
N SER A 152 38.31 -23.54 18.63
CA SER A 152 39.58 -23.47 19.37
C SER A 152 39.44 -23.00 20.83
N ASN A 153 38.26 -22.55 21.25
CA ASN A 153 38.03 -22.06 22.62
C ASN A 153 36.86 -22.74 23.38
N SER A 154 36.45 -23.95 23.01
CA SER A 154 35.42 -24.69 23.75
C SER A 154 36.01 -25.82 24.58
N GLY A 155 36.57 -25.48 25.73
CA GLY A 155 36.42 -26.35 26.89
C GLY A 155 34.93 -26.43 27.24
N HIS A 156 34.41 -27.64 27.36
CA HIS A 156 33.01 -28.00 27.70
C HIS A 156 32.09 -28.37 26.51
N SER A 157 32.10 -29.67 26.23
CA SER A 157 30.96 -30.60 26.14
C SER A 157 29.63 -30.11 25.53
N PHE A 158 29.26 -30.80 24.45
CA PHE A 158 27.91 -31.10 23.94
C PHE A 158 26.76 -30.48 24.77
N THR A 159 26.42 -29.24 24.47
CA THR A 159 25.14 -28.66 24.90
C THR A 159 24.15 -28.81 23.75
N LEU A 160 23.17 -29.67 23.98
CA LEU A 160 21.99 -29.83 23.15
C LEU A 160 21.36 -28.47 22.88
N LEU A 161 21.02 -28.27 21.60
CA LEU A 161 20.16 -27.25 21.02
C LEU A 161 19.20 -26.60 22.05
N ARG A 162 19.47 -25.33 22.35
CA ARG A 162 18.53 -24.43 23.03
C ARG A 162 17.40 -24.07 22.07
N TYR A 163 16.45 -24.97 21.89
CA TYR A 163 15.09 -24.62 21.52
C TYR A 163 14.47 -23.82 22.68
N PRO A 164 13.88 -22.63 22.48
CA PRO A 164 12.92 -22.14 23.46
C PRO A 164 11.70 -23.06 23.33
N TYR A 165 11.27 -23.66 24.44
CA TYR A 165 10.12 -24.57 24.57
C TYR A 165 10.37 -26.05 24.21
N LEU A 166 11.02 -26.79 25.12
CA LEU A 166 10.57 -28.11 25.60
C LEU A 166 11.56 -28.68 26.62
N PRO A 167 11.18 -28.91 27.90
CA PRO A 167 11.99 -29.73 28.80
C PRO A 167 11.50 -31.18 28.78
N LEU A 168 12.40 -32.13 28.52
CA LEU A 168 12.24 -33.57 28.80
C LEU A 168 13.65 -34.10 29.16
N LEU A 169 13.90 -34.96 30.15
CA LEU A 169 13.05 -35.82 31.00
C LEU A 169 13.99 -36.53 32.04
N LEU A 170 13.50 -36.99 33.20
CA LEU A 170 13.53 -38.42 33.64
C LEU A 170 13.28 -38.63 35.15
N GLY A 171 12.23 -39.40 35.46
CA GLY A 171 12.25 -40.38 36.55
C GLY A 171 11.12 -40.30 37.61
N LEU A 172 9.94 -40.84 37.31
CA LEU A 172 9.27 -41.99 37.98
C LEU A 172 7.77 -42.01 37.65
N ALA A 173 7.21 -43.22 37.61
CA ALA A 173 5.89 -43.59 37.13
C ALA A 173 4.69 -42.83 37.73
N ALA A 174 3.72 -42.50 36.88
CA ALA A 174 2.29 -42.88 37.00
C ALA A 174 1.50 -42.27 35.83
N GLU A 175 0.63 -43.10 35.23
CA GLU A 175 -0.67 -42.82 34.55
C GLU A 175 -0.98 -41.33 34.25
N ILE A 176 -1.43 -40.94 33.05
CA ILE A 176 -2.81 -41.11 32.57
C ILE A 176 -2.86 -40.77 31.06
N SER A 177 -3.67 -41.53 30.33
CA SER A 177 -4.12 -41.42 28.94
C SER A 177 -4.40 -40.01 28.40
N SER A 178 -3.96 -39.72 27.17
CA SER A 178 -4.83 -39.64 25.97
C SER A 178 -4.15 -38.94 24.80
N ALA A 179 -4.38 -39.49 23.61
CA ALA A 179 -3.81 -39.08 22.34
C ALA A 179 -4.39 -37.74 21.84
N PHE A 180 -3.54 -36.91 21.20
CA PHE A 180 -4.01 -35.77 20.41
C PHE A 180 -3.50 -35.90 18.97
N SER A 181 -4.45 -36.12 18.06
CA SER A 181 -4.25 -36.07 16.59
C SER A 181 -4.35 -34.61 16.11
N PRO A 182 -3.55 -34.18 15.12
CA PRO A 182 -3.68 -32.85 14.55
C PRO A 182 -4.58 -32.92 13.31
N HIS A 183 -5.87 -32.59 13.43
CA HIS A 183 -6.69 -31.97 12.36
C HIS A 183 -8.07 -31.61 12.93
N ALA A 184 -8.35 -30.31 13.06
CA ALA A 184 -9.70 -29.74 12.95
C ALA A 184 -9.63 -28.21 13.04
N SER A 185 -9.75 -27.56 11.88
CA SER A 185 -10.16 -26.17 11.75
C SER A 185 -11.59 -26.02 12.32
N SER A 186 -11.79 -25.06 13.22
CA SER A 186 -13.13 -24.53 13.49
C SER A 186 -13.09 -23.03 13.71
N SER A 187 -13.81 -22.33 12.84
CA SER A 187 -14.16 -20.92 12.95
C SER A 187 -15.03 -20.69 14.17
N THR A 188 -14.69 -19.70 15.00
CA THR A 188 -15.65 -19.15 15.97
C THR A 188 -15.61 -17.63 15.89
N ALA A 189 -16.66 -17.06 15.29
CA ALA A 189 -16.98 -15.64 15.37
C ALA A 189 -17.63 -15.32 16.72
N PRO A 190 -17.38 -14.15 17.33
CA PRO A 190 -18.11 -13.76 18.53
C PRO A 190 -19.52 -13.26 18.15
N ARG A 191 -20.54 -13.99 18.61
CA ARG A 191 -21.93 -13.53 18.69
C ARG A 191 -22.03 -12.40 19.70
N ARG A 192 -22.43 -11.20 19.24
CA ARG A 192 -22.98 -10.14 20.10
C ARG A 192 -24.48 -10.38 20.30
N ASN A 193 -24.89 -10.55 21.54
CA ASN A 193 -26.28 -10.60 21.97
C ASN A 193 -27.00 -9.28 21.65
N PHE A 194 -28.03 -9.35 20.81
CA PHE A 194 -29.05 -8.32 20.70
C PHE A 194 -30.13 -8.62 21.75
N LEU A 195 -30.30 -7.73 22.73
CA LEU A 195 -31.48 -7.71 23.59
C LEU A 195 -32.37 -6.52 23.20
N LEU A 196 -33.48 -6.88 22.57
CA LEU A 196 -34.85 -6.34 22.67
C LEU A 196 -35.05 -4.83 22.88
N SER A 197 -35.66 -4.23 21.85
CA SER A 197 -36.41 -2.98 21.90
C SER A 197 -37.64 -3.07 22.83
N PRO A 198 -38.19 -1.91 23.22
CA PRO A 198 -39.63 -1.73 22.99
C PRO A 198 -39.97 -0.41 22.29
N PHE A 199 -40.69 -0.57 21.18
CA PHE A 199 -41.85 0.19 20.71
C PHE A 199 -42.25 1.49 21.47
N MET A 200 -42.28 2.63 20.76
CA MET A 200 -43.40 3.57 20.87
C MET A 200 -43.64 4.44 19.61
N ARG A 201 -44.78 4.14 19.00
CA ARG A 201 -45.69 4.84 18.08
C ARG A 201 -45.61 6.37 17.89
N SER A 202 -45.70 6.75 16.60
CA SER A 202 -46.71 7.68 15.99
C SER A 202 -46.56 9.21 16.11
N ARG A 203 -46.41 9.88 14.95
CA ARG A 203 -47.30 10.93 14.35
C ARG A 203 -46.58 11.59 13.14
N SER A 204 -47.05 11.34 11.92
CA SER A 204 -47.98 12.16 11.12
C SER A 204 -47.32 13.28 10.30
N ALA A 205 -47.58 13.22 9.00
CA ALA A 205 -47.26 14.16 7.93
C ALA A 205 -47.52 15.64 8.22
N ARG A 206 -46.74 16.54 7.58
CA ARG A 206 -47.24 17.79 7.00
C ARG A 206 -46.22 18.42 6.04
N TRP A 207 -46.57 18.48 4.76
CA TRP A 207 -46.08 19.51 3.82
C TRP A 207 -46.78 20.84 4.13
N PRO A 208 -46.17 21.97 3.78
CA PRO A 208 -46.92 22.88 2.92
C PRO A 208 -46.09 23.44 1.75
N SER A 209 -46.79 23.52 0.62
CA SER A 209 -46.58 24.42 -0.50
C SER A 209 -46.90 25.87 -0.09
N ASP A 210 -46.20 26.85 -0.65
CA ASP A 210 -46.76 27.91 -1.51
C ASP A 210 -45.65 28.94 -1.85
N THR A 211 -45.35 29.22 -3.12
CA THR A 211 -46.02 30.20 -4.02
C THR A 211 -45.85 31.63 -3.45
N GLN A 212 -45.22 32.63 -4.09
CA GLN A 212 -45.60 33.22 -5.37
C GLN A 212 -44.63 34.36 -5.82
N SER A 213 -44.28 34.34 -7.11
CA SER A 213 -44.10 35.45 -8.08
C SER A 213 -43.83 36.91 -7.63
N ALA A 214 -42.83 37.55 -8.25
CA ALA A 214 -43.03 38.72 -9.14
C ALA A 214 -41.74 39.15 -9.86
N SER A 215 -41.79 39.17 -11.20
CA SER A 215 -41.01 40.04 -12.12
C SER A 215 -41.95 41.19 -12.57
N PRO A 216 -41.61 42.21 -13.39
CA PRO A 216 -40.37 42.46 -14.15
C PRO A 216 -39.92 43.96 -14.20
N GLY A 217 -38.77 44.20 -14.82
CA GLY A 217 -38.34 45.53 -15.31
C GLY A 217 -36.81 45.65 -15.23
N GLY A 218 -36.03 45.88 -16.28
CA GLY A 218 -36.29 46.48 -17.58
C GLY A 218 -35.23 47.59 -17.77
N ARG A 219 -34.50 47.53 -18.91
CA ARG A 219 -33.52 48.51 -19.45
C ARG A 219 -32.07 48.37 -18.93
N VAL A 220 -31.00 48.56 -19.71
CA VAL A 220 -30.74 48.90 -21.13
C VAL A 220 -29.24 48.59 -21.35
N CYS A 221 -28.88 47.94 -22.46
CA CYS A 221 -27.50 47.92 -22.97
C CYS A 221 -27.39 48.96 -24.09
N PRO A 222 -26.38 49.82 -24.12
CA PRO A 222 -25.99 50.49 -25.35
C PRO A 222 -24.89 49.69 -26.06
N ALA A 223 -25.19 49.34 -27.31
CA ALA A 223 -24.20 49.06 -28.33
C ALA A 223 -23.44 50.37 -28.65
N ARG A 224 -22.13 50.26 -28.91
CA ARG A 224 -21.40 51.30 -29.67
C ARG A 224 -20.44 50.63 -30.65
N THR A 225 -20.66 50.93 -31.91
CA THR A 225 -19.88 50.57 -33.10
C THR A 225 -19.02 51.78 -33.53
N ALA A 226 -17.88 51.47 -34.17
CA ALA A 226 -17.00 52.33 -35.01
C ALA A 226 -16.19 53.40 -34.25
N LEU A 227 -14.89 53.60 -34.48
CA LEU A 227 -14.03 53.46 -35.67
C LEU A 227 -12.69 52.80 -35.33
#